data_AF-A0A143YQG8-F1
#
_entry.id   AF-A0A143YQG8-F1
#
_cell.length_a   1.000
_cell.length_b   1.000
_cell.length_c   1.000
_cell.angle_alpha   90.00
_cell.angle_beta   90.00
_cell.angle_gamma   90.00
#
_symmetry.space_group_name_H-M   'P 1'
#
loop_
_entity.id
_entity.type
_entity.pdbx_description
1 polymer ?
#
loop_
_entity_poly.entity_id
_entity_poly.type
_entity_poly.pdbx_seq_one_letter_code
_entity_poly.pdbx_strand_id
1 'polypeptide(L)'
;MNIKKRSCNDETATQLSELYAGIIHHCLNKINRYPDHNDYDDFYQLGLITLFDTYETCRKDALAAENSFLFVSYAKQKIHWTFLDQIRKDRKKESREAYLSEEELEEIPHNSSFEEQLEQTDLLQRLCAGLTAEENAYLRDALAGLSITEIARKQQLSRKTIYKRRKQIQAKAGTFLKD
;
A
#
# COMPACT_ATOMS: atom_id res chain seq x y z
N MET A 1 -36.67 -6.45 -31.32
CA MET A 1 -35.80 -7.55 -31.79
C MET A 1 -34.96 -7.99 -30.61
N ASN A 2 -35.26 -9.14 -30.03
CA ASN A 2 -34.58 -9.65 -28.85
C ASN A 2 -33.26 -10.30 -29.32
N ILE A 3 -32.17 -9.53 -29.27
CA ILE A 3 -30.86 -9.97 -29.74
C ILE A 3 -30.34 -10.94 -28.69
N LYS A 4 -30.23 -12.22 -29.03
CA LYS A 4 -29.48 -13.18 -28.19
C LYS A 4 -28.07 -12.60 -28.00
N LYS A 5 -27.74 -12.18 -26.78
CA LYS A 5 -26.34 -11.96 -26.41
C LYS A 5 -25.62 -13.26 -26.71
N ARG A 6 -24.62 -13.23 -27.58
CA ARG A 6 -23.70 -14.36 -27.71
C ARG A 6 -22.96 -14.43 -26.38
N SER A 7 -22.93 -15.62 -25.77
CA SER A 7 -22.10 -15.89 -24.61
C SER A 7 -20.76 -16.40 -25.11
N CYS A 8 -19.66 -15.82 -24.64
CA CYS A 8 -18.34 -16.38 -24.87
C CYS A 8 -18.18 -17.61 -23.95
N ASN A 9 -18.17 -18.80 -24.55
CA ASN A 9 -17.83 -20.05 -23.85
C ASN A 9 -16.33 -20.34 -24.03
N ASP A 10 -15.75 -21.21 -23.21
CA ASP A 10 -14.31 -21.51 -23.22
C ASP A 10 -13.80 -21.91 -24.62
N GLU A 11 -14.51 -22.78 -25.33
CA GLU A 11 -14.14 -23.19 -26.71
C GLU A 11 -14.12 -21.99 -27.68
N THR A 12 -15.09 -21.09 -27.57
CA THR A 12 -15.14 -19.88 -28.42
C THR A 12 -14.07 -18.87 -28.02
N ALA A 13 -13.72 -18.78 -26.74
CA ALA A 13 -12.65 -17.93 -26.25
C ALA A 13 -11.30 -18.38 -26.82
N THR A 14 -11.03 -19.70 -26.80
CA THR A 14 -9.83 -20.28 -27.41
C THR A 14 -9.77 -19.96 -28.90
N GLN A 15 -10.83 -20.22 -29.66
CA GLN A 15 -10.89 -19.92 -31.10
C GLN A 15 -10.67 -18.43 -31.41
N LEU A 16 -11.29 -17.53 -30.65
CA LEU A 16 -11.10 -16.09 -30.82
C LEU A 16 -9.68 -15.66 -30.50
N SER A 17 -9.08 -16.20 -29.44
CA SER A 17 -7.72 -15.88 -29.03
C SER A 17 -6.71 -16.27 -30.11
N GLU A 18 -6.84 -17.46 -30.71
CA GLU A 18 -5.95 -17.93 -31.77
C GLU A 18 -6.11 -17.10 -33.05
N LEU A 19 -7.36 -16.84 -33.47
CA LEU A 19 -7.64 -16.18 -34.73
C LEU A 19 -7.31 -14.67 -34.71
N TYR A 20 -7.43 -14.04 -33.54
CA TYR A 20 -7.31 -12.59 -33.40
C TYR A 20 -6.17 -12.12 -32.49
N ALA A 21 -5.28 -13.00 -32.01
CA ALA A 21 -4.08 -12.61 -31.24
C ALA A 21 -3.26 -11.51 -31.93
N GLY A 22 -3.11 -11.59 -33.27
CA GLY A 22 -2.39 -10.57 -34.05
C GLY A 22 -2.97 -9.16 -33.95
N ILE A 23 -4.27 -9.03 -33.67
CA ILE A 23 -4.91 -7.72 -33.40
C ILE A 23 -4.37 -7.13 -32.10
N ILE A 24 -4.27 -7.95 -31.06
CA ILE A 24 -3.82 -7.51 -29.73
C ILE A 24 -2.36 -7.07 -29.81
N HIS A 25 -1.49 -7.86 -30.43
CA HIS A 25 -0.09 -7.49 -30.65
C HIS A 25 0.06 -6.19 -31.47
N HIS A 26 -0.77 -6.00 -32.50
CA HIS A 26 -0.78 -4.73 -33.23
C HIS A 26 -1.16 -3.54 -32.34
N CYS A 27 -2.14 -3.69 -31.45
CA CYS A 27 -2.54 -2.64 -30.53
C CYS A 27 -1.50 -2.38 -29.42
N LEU A 28 -0.82 -3.42 -28.94
CA LEU A 28 0.31 -3.32 -27.99
C LEU A 28 1.47 -2.53 -28.60
N ASN A 29 1.85 -2.85 -29.84
CA ASN A 29 2.89 -2.11 -30.56
C ASN A 29 2.53 -0.62 -30.71
N LYS A 30 1.24 -0.28 -30.92
CA LYS A 30 0.79 1.12 -31.01
C LYS A 30 0.95 1.91 -29.71
N ILE A 31 0.97 1.24 -28.56
CA ILE A 31 1.19 1.87 -27.25
C ILE A 31 2.63 1.68 -26.74
N ASN A 32 3.55 1.27 -27.63
CA ASN A 32 4.95 0.97 -27.32
C ASN A 32 5.11 -0.06 -26.19
N ARG A 33 4.25 -1.07 -26.13
CA ARG A 33 4.39 -2.21 -25.23
C ARG A 33 4.88 -3.41 -26.02
N TYR A 34 6.09 -3.81 -25.71
CA TYR A 34 6.77 -4.96 -26.31
C TYR A 34 6.97 -6.04 -25.24
N PRO A 35 7.28 -7.30 -25.63
CA PRO A 35 7.35 -8.42 -24.67
C PRO A 35 8.34 -8.25 -23.51
N ASP A 36 9.29 -7.33 -23.61
CA ASP A 36 10.26 -6.97 -22.57
C ASP A 36 9.74 -5.90 -21.60
N HIS A 37 8.58 -5.30 -21.87
CA HIS A 37 7.98 -4.28 -21.00
C HIS A 37 7.26 -4.95 -19.81
N ASN A 38 7.44 -4.41 -18.61
CA ASN A 38 6.94 -5.02 -17.36
C ASN A 38 5.42 -5.27 -17.31
N ASP A 39 4.63 -4.44 -17.98
CA ASP A 39 3.15 -4.53 -18.02
C ASP A 39 2.63 -5.22 -19.30
N TYR A 40 3.51 -5.82 -20.12
CA TYR A 40 3.11 -6.38 -21.42
C TYR A 40 2.04 -7.46 -21.29
N ASP A 41 2.25 -8.42 -20.41
CA ASP A 41 1.32 -9.54 -20.20
C ASP A 41 -0.03 -9.03 -19.68
N ASP A 42 -0.04 -8.02 -18.79
CA ASP A 42 -1.26 -7.42 -18.27
C ASP A 42 -2.09 -6.76 -19.39
N PHE A 43 -1.44 -5.98 -20.26
CA PHE A 43 -2.12 -5.39 -21.41
C PHE A 43 -2.55 -6.45 -22.43
N TYR A 44 -1.79 -7.52 -22.62
CA TYR A 44 -2.20 -8.64 -23.48
C TYR A 44 -3.49 -9.30 -22.97
N GLN A 45 -3.55 -9.61 -21.67
CA GLN A 45 -4.76 -10.15 -21.03
C GLN A 45 -5.94 -9.18 -21.10
N LEU A 46 -5.71 -7.90 -20.86
CA LEU A 46 -6.74 -6.86 -21.03
C LEU A 46 -7.27 -6.80 -22.47
N GLY A 47 -6.38 -7.05 -23.44
CA GLY A 47 -6.73 -7.17 -24.86
C GLY A 47 -7.64 -8.38 -25.13
N LEU A 48 -7.35 -9.53 -24.53
CA LEU A 48 -8.18 -10.74 -24.65
C LEU A 48 -9.57 -10.53 -24.02
N ILE A 49 -9.64 -9.97 -22.81
CA ILE A 49 -10.91 -9.64 -22.15
C ILE A 49 -11.74 -8.70 -23.04
N THR A 50 -11.12 -7.64 -23.56
CA THR A 50 -11.79 -6.69 -24.45
C THR A 50 -12.24 -7.35 -25.76
N LEU A 51 -11.46 -8.29 -26.29
CA LEU A 51 -11.82 -9.04 -27.50
C LEU A 51 -13.08 -9.88 -27.27
N PHE A 52 -13.18 -10.57 -26.13
CA PHE A 52 -14.35 -11.37 -25.77
C PHE A 52 -15.58 -10.49 -25.56
N ASP A 53 -15.45 -9.39 -24.82
CA ASP A 53 -16.53 -8.40 -24.66
C ASP A 53 -16.99 -7.83 -26.01
N THR A 54 -16.04 -7.59 -26.91
CA THR A 54 -16.32 -7.10 -28.27
C THR A 54 -17.08 -8.15 -29.07
N TYR A 55 -16.73 -9.43 -28.96
CA TYR A 55 -17.45 -10.53 -29.60
C TYR A 55 -18.90 -10.63 -29.14
N GLU A 56 -19.15 -10.53 -27.83
CA GLU A 56 -20.50 -10.59 -27.26
C GLU A 56 -21.37 -9.40 -27.67
N THR A 57 -20.76 -8.22 -27.81
CA THR A 57 -21.46 -6.96 -28.12
C THR A 57 -21.57 -6.66 -29.62
N CYS A 58 -20.73 -7.27 -30.46
CA CYS A 58 -20.75 -7.06 -31.90
C CYS A 58 -22.00 -7.70 -32.53
N ARG A 59 -22.73 -6.90 -33.32
CA ARG A 59 -23.93 -7.36 -34.04
C ARG A 59 -23.61 -8.33 -35.19
N LYS A 60 -22.38 -8.32 -35.70
CA LYS A 60 -21.94 -9.15 -36.81
C LYS A 60 -21.21 -10.39 -36.29
N ASP A 61 -21.31 -11.49 -37.01
CA ASP A 61 -20.62 -12.72 -36.60
C ASP A 61 -19.13 -12.62 -36.86
N ALA A 62 -18.32 -12.67 -35.81
CA ALA A 62 -16.86 -12.60 -35.92
C ALA A 62 -16.26 -13.88 -36.53
N LEU A 63 -16.98 -15.01 -36.46
CA LEU A 63 -16.50 -16.30 -36.97
C LEU A 63 -16.97 -16.55 -38.41
N ALA A 64 -17.91 -15.74 -38.92
CA ALA A 64 -18.25 -15.75 -40.34
C ALA A 64 -17.20 -14.97 -41.15
N ALA A 65 -16.58 -15.63 -42.14
CA ALA A 65 -15.52 -15.06 -42.97
C ALA A 65 -15.90 -13.70 -43.59
N GLU A 66 -17.15 -13.55 -44.04
CA GLU A 66 -17.69 -12.33 -44.66
C GLU A 66 -17.67 -11.10 -43.74
N ASN A 67 -17.71 -11.31 -42.43
CA ASN A 67 -17.77 -10.24 -41.43
C ASN A 67 -16.45 -10.06 -40.67
N SER A 68 -15.45 -10.91 -40.91
CA SER A 68 -14.18 -10.91 -40.17
C SER A 68 -13.49 -9.54 -40.26
N PHE A 69 -13.41 -8.93 -41.44
CA PHE A 69 -12.78 -7.59 -41.59
C PHE A 69 -13.48 -6.49 -40.78
N LEU A 70 -14.81 -6.54 -40.71
CA LEU A 70 -15.60 -5.56 -39.94
C LEU A 70 -15.43 -5.79 -38.44
N PHE A 71 -15.35 -7.05 -38.01
CA PHE A 71 -15.03 -7.37 -36.63
C PHE A 71 -13.61 -6.92 -36.25
N VAL A 72 -12.61 -7.19 -37.11
CA VAL A 72 -11.22 -6.78 -36.89
C VAL A 72 -11.08 -5.28 -36.68
N SER A 73 -11.72 -4.47 -37.54
CA SER A 73 -11.65 -3.01 -37.41
C SER A 73 -12.32 -2.52 -36.13
N TYR A 74 -13.48 -3.10 -35.77
CA TYR A 74 -14.18 -2.78 -34.52
C TYR A 74 -13.38 -3.18 -33.27
N ALA A 75 -12.86 -4.41 -33.23
CA ALA A 75 -12.06 -4.94 -32.13
C ALA A 75 -10.76 -4.15 -31.94
N LYS A 76 -10.04 -3.84 -33.02
CA LYS A 76 -8.83 -2.98 -32.97
C LYS A 76 -9.11 -1.66 -32.27
N GLN A 77 -10.20 -0.99 -32.65
CA GLN A 77 -10.56 0.29 -32.07
C GLN A 77 -10.93 0.17 -30.59
N LYS A 78 -11.72 -0.85 -30.23
CA LYS A 78 -12.12 -1.11 -28.83
C LYS A 78 -10.92 -1.41 -27.94
N ILE A 79 -10.07 -2.36 -28.34
CA ILE A 79 -8.86 -2.74 -27.60
C ILE A 79 -7.94 -1.54 -27.41
N HIS A 80 -7.70 -0.76 -28.48
CA HIS A 80 -6.83 0.41 -28.38
C HIS A 80 -7.38 1.46 -27.42
N TRP A 81 -8.69 1.71 -27.41
CA TRP A 81 -9.30 2.62 -26.44
C TRP A 81 -9.22 2.11 -25.01
N THR A 82 -9.49 0.82 -24.78
CA THR A 82 -9.34 0.22 -23.46
C THR A 82 -7.91 0.38 -22.94
N PHE A 83 -6.91 0.19 -23.79
CA PHE A 83 -5.50 0.40 -23.43
C PHE A 83 -5.21 1.85 -23.04
N LEU A 84 -5.66 2.82 -23.84
CA LEU A 84 -5.48 4.23 -23.53
C LEU A 84 -6.19 4.63 -22.22
N ASP A 85 -7.37 4.07 -21.96
CA ASP A 85 -8.09 4.30 -20.71
C ASP A 85 -7.36 3.71 -19.51
N GLN A 86 -6.75 2.53 -19.65
CA GLN A 86 -5.93 1.93 -18.60
C GLN A 86 -4.70 2.79 -18.31
N ILE A 87 -3.96 3.21 -19.33
CA ILE A 87 -2.80 4.12 -19.18
C ILE A 87 -3.20 5.43 -18.48
N ARG A 88 -4.37 5.99 -18.80
CA ARG A 88 -4.88 7.20 -18.12
C ARG A 88 -5.19 6.96 -16.65
N LYS A 89 -5.75 5.79 -16.31
CA LYS A 89 -6.02 5.41 -14.91
C LYS A 89 -4.72 5.25 -14.13
N ASP A 90 -3.73 4.58 -14.72
CA ASP A 90 -2.44 4.35 -14.08
C ASP A 90 -1.71 5.67 -13.84
N ARG A 91 -1.65 6.55 -14.86
CA ARG A 91 -1.08 7.90 -14.70
C ARG A 91 -1.81 8.73 -13.63
N LYS A 92 -3.14 8.60 -13.53
CA LYS A 92 -3.91 9.28 -12.49
C LYS A 92 -3.60 8.71 -11.10
N LYS A 93 -3.42 7.41 -10.98
CA LYS A 93 -3.01 6.73 -9.75
C LYS A 93 -1.62 7.20 -9.33
N GLU A 94 -0.63 7.13 -10.22
CA GLU A 94 0.73 7.65 -10.02
C GLU A 94 0.73 9.11 -9.58
N SER A 95 -0.06 9.98 -10.22
CA SER A 95 -0.13 11.39 -9.84
C SER A 95 -0.71 11.66 -8.43
N ARG A 96 -1.46 10.70 -7.87
CA ARG A 96 -2.06 10.78 -6.54
C ARG A 96 -1.24 10.05 -5.49
N GLU A 97 -0.26 9.25 -5.90
CA GLU A 97 0.67 8.56 -5.04
C GLU A 97 1.88 9.47 -4.83
N ALA A 98 2.13 9.86 -3.57
CA ALA A 98 3.41 10.43 -3.20
C ALA A 98 4.36 9.25 -2.98
N TYR A 99 5.21 8.99 -3.97
CA TYR A 99 6.36 8.11 -3.76
C TYR A 99 7.34 8.86 -2.88
N LEU A 100 7.51 8.39 -1.66
CA LEU A 100 8.58 8.85 -0.79
C LEU A 100 9.89 8.31 -1.36
N SER A 101 10.92 9.15 -1.41
CA SER A 101 12.28 8.67 -1.65
C SER A 101 12.70 7.71 -0.53
N GLU A 102 13.73 6.91 -0.79
CA GLU A 102 14.26 6.01 0.23
C GLU A 102 14.75 6.78 1.47
N GLU A 103 15.29 7.97 1.27
CA GLU A 103 15.66 8.91 2.34
C GLU A 103 14.43 9.42 3.11
N GLU A 104 13.33 9.76 2.44
CA GLU A 104 12.08 10.16 3.09
C GLU A 104 11.41 8.99 3.84
N LEU A 105 11.61 7.74 3.38
CA LEU A 105 11.17 6.52 4.06
C LEU A 105 11.95 6.28 5.36
N GLU A 106 13.26 6.54 5.37
CA GLU A 106 14.10 6.46 6.58
C GLU A 106 13.75 7.53 7.63
N GLU A 107 13.21 8.67 7.19
CA GLU A 107 12.74 9.74 8.07
C GLU A 107 11.35 9.48 8.68
N ILE A 108 10.62 8.46 8.22
CA ILE A 108 9.37 8.06 8.85
C ILE A 108 9.70 7.56 10.26
N PRO A 109 9.15 8.18 11.32
CA PRO A 109 9.40 7.73 12.68
C PRO A 109 9.00 6.26 12.78
N HIS A 110 9.96 5.39 13.11
CA HIS A 110 9.65 4.04 13.54
C HIS A 110 8.78 4.15 14.80
N ASN A 111 7.47 4.04 14.61
CA ASN A 111 6.59 3.76 15.73
C ASN A 111 7.06 2.44 16.30
N SER A 112 7.42 2.44 17.58
CA SER A 112 7.72 1.21 18.30
C SER A 112 6.60 0.21 18.06
N SER A 113 6.97 -1.05 17.84
CA SER A 113 5.98 -2.09 17.60
C SER A 113 5.00 -2.15 18.77
N PHE A 114 3.80 -2.68 18.54
CA PHE A 114 2.85 -2.87 19.64
C PHE A 114 3.45 -3.70 20.78
N GLU A 115 4.30 -4.68 20.44
CA GLU A 115 5.02 -5.51 21.40
C GLU A 115 6.03 -4.67 22.21
N GLU A 116 6.83 -3.84 21.56
CA GLU A 116 7.77 -2.93 22.23
C GLU A 116 7.05 -1.95 23.15
N GLN A 117 5.91 -1.41 22.72
CA GLN A 117 5.09 -0.52 23.55
C GLN A 117 4.56 -1.26 24.78
N LEU A 118 4.08 -2.49 24.61
CA LEU A 118 3.56 -3.30 25.71
C LEU A 118 4.65 -3.65 26.72
N GLU A 119 5.83 -4.07 26.25
CA GLU A 119 7.01 -4.35 27.09
C GLU A 119 7.46 -3.12 27.88
N GLN A 120 7.55 -1.96 27.23
CA GLN A 120 7.91 -0.70 27.89
C GLN A 120 6.88 -0.32 28.96
N THR A 121 5.59 -0.55 28.70
CA THR A 121 4.52 -0.24 29.63
C THR A 121 4.56 -1.17 30.85
N ASP A 122 4.77 -2.47 30.65
CA ASP A 122 4.93 -3.44 31.74
C ASP A 122 6.15 -3.11 32.61
N LEU A 123 7.30 -2.83 31.98
CA LEU A 123 8.52 -2.47 32.68
C LEU A 123 8.34 -1.21 33.54
N LEU A 124 7.70 -0.18 32.97
CA LEU A 124 7.41 1.06 33.69
C LEU A 124 6.46 0.81 34.87
N GLN A 125 5.44 -0.03 34.69
CA GLN A 125 4.49 -0.39 35.74
C GLN A 125 5.17 -1.15 36.89
N ARG A 126 6.02 -2.12 36.57
CA ARG A 126 6.81 -2.88 37.55
C ARG A 126 7.78 -1.98 38.33
N LEU A 127 8.45 -1.06 37.64
CA LEU A 127 9.29 -0.06 38.30
C LEU A 127 8.47 0.81 39.25
N CYS A 128 7.35 1.37 38.80
CA CYS A 128 6.49 2.24 39.61
C CYS A 128 5.97 1.54 40.88
N ALA A 129 5.70 0.23 40.82
CA ALA A 129 5.30 -0.55 41.99
C ALA A 129 6.41 -0.66 43.06
N GLY A 130 7.69 -0.62 42.67
CA GLY A 130 8.84 -0.63 43.58
C GLY A 130 9.28 0.76 44.08
N LEU A 131 8.67 1.82 43.56
CA LEU A 131 8.94 3.20 43.97
C LEU A 131 7.99 3.65 45.09
N THR A 132 8.52 4.48 45.98
CA THR A 132 7.72 5.21 46.98
C THR A 132 6.82 6.24 46.28
N ALA A 133 5.79 6.73 46.97
CA ALA A 133 4.89 7.76 46.43
C ALA A 133 5.64 9.03 45.97
N GLU A 134 6.68 9.42 46.71
CA GLU A 134 7.51 10.58 46.42
C GLU A 134 8.43 10.37 45.21
N GLU A 135 8.98 9.16 45.06
CA GLU A 135 9.79 8.78 43.90
C GLU A 135 8.93 8.68 42.64
N ASN A 136 7.71 8.13 42.75
CA ASN A 136 6.73 8.12 41.68
C ASN A 136 6.28 9.53 41.27
N ALA A 137 6.12 10.45 42.23
CA ALA A 137 5.83 11.85 41.93
C ALA A 137 6.98 12.51 41.15
N TYR A 138 8.23 12.26 41.53
CA TYR A 138 9.40 12.69 40.75
C TYR A 138 9.39 12.11 39.33
N LEU A 139 9.17 10.79 39.18
CA LEU A 139 9.22 10.12 37.89
C LEU A 139 8.15 10.67 36.93
N ARG A 140 6.92 10.90 37.41
CA ARG A 140 5.85 11.53 36.63
C ARG A 140 6.23 12.94 36.15
N ASP A 141 6.80 13.75 37.03
CA ASP A 141 7.22 15.11 36.68
C ASP A 141 8.37 15.12 35.66
N ALA A 142 9.31 14.18 35.78
CA ALA A 142 10.41 14.03 34.84
C ALA A 142 9.93 13.54 33.46
N LEU A 143 9.00 12.59 33.40
CA LEU A 143 8.40 12.11 32.15
C LEU A 143 7.56 13.19 31.46
N ALA A 144 6.99 14.13 32.21
CA ALA A 144 6.34 15.31 31.67
C ALA A 144 7.32 16.40 31.17
N GLY A 145 8.64 16.14 31.20
CA GLY A 145 9.67 17.02 30.65
C GLY A 145 10.13 18.15 31.59
N LEU A 146 9.76 18.13 32.87
CA LEU A 146 10.18 19.18 33.81
C LEU A 146 11.67 19.04 34.16
N SER A 147 12.36 20.19 34.21
CA SER A 147 13.74 20.26 34.69
C SER A 147 13.84 20.08 36.21
N ILE A 148 15.02 19.71 36.72
CA ILE A 148 15.25 19.50 38.16
C ILE A 148 14.87 20.72 39.01
N THR A 149 15.06 21.93 38.46
CA THR A 149 14.73 23.19 39.15
C THR A 149 13.21 23.40 39.22
N GLU A 150 12.48 23.04 38.17
CA GLU A 150 11.02 23.11 38.11
C GLU A 150 10.38 22.06 39.01
N ILE A 151 10.92 20.83 39.03
CA ILE A 151 10.46 19.76 39.92
C ILE A 151 10.69 20.16 41.39
N ALA A 152 11.88 20.70 41.72
CA ALA A 152 12.18 21.19 43.06
C ALA A 152 11.20 22.27 43.52
N ARG A 153 10.86 23.22 42.63
CA ARG A 153 9.87 24.27 42.91
C ARG A 153 8.46 23.70 43.07
N LYS A 154 8.04 22.80 42.17
CA LYS A 154 6.72 22.17 42.17
C LYS A 154 6.48 21.33 43.43
N GLN A 155 7.48 20.55 43.84
CA GLN A 155 7.41 19.70 45.01
C GLN A 155 7.80 20.42 46.32
N GLN A 156 8.17 21.70 46.25
CA GLN A 156 8.64 22.52 47.38
C GLN A 156 9.82 21.89 48.14
N LEU A 157 10.77 21.32 47.41
CA LEU A 157 11.93 20.64 47.96
C LEU A 157 13.24 21.27 47.49
N SER A 158 14.30 21.07 48.27
CA SER A 158 15.63 21.46 47.84
C SER A 158 16.06 20.67 46.59
N ARG A 159 16.81 21.31 45.69
CA ARG A 159 17.42 20.62 44.54
C ARG A 159 18.22 19.39 44.97
N LYS A 160 18.92 19.47 46.12
CA LYS A 160 19.69 18.37 46.71
C LYS A 160 18.82 17.13 46.99
N THR A 161 17.59 17.34 47.49
CA THR A 161 16.63 16.26 47.74
C THR A 161 16.16 15.61 46.44
N ILE A 162 15.88 16.41 45.40
CA ILE A 162 15.49 15.90 44.08
C ILE A 162 16.61 15.08 43.44
N TYR A 163 17.86 15.54 43.51
CA TYR A 163 19.01 14.75 43.04
C TYR A 163 19.16 13.41 43.79
N LYS A 164 18.93 13.41 45.10
CA LYS A 164 18.95 12.17 45.91
C LYS A 164 17.86 11.19 45.43
N ARG A 165 16.63 11.67 45.21
CA ARG A 165 15.52 10.84 44.71
C ARG A 165 15.81 10.26 43.33
N ARG A 166 16.33 11.07 42.40
CA ARG A 166 16.78 10.58 41.08
C ARG A 166 17.78 9.43 41.22
N LYS A 167 18.77 9.57 42.11
CA LYS A 167 19.79 8.53 42.34
C LYS A 167 19.18 7.25 42.92
N GLN A 168 18.20 7.36 43.82
CA GLN A 168 17.49 6.21 44.38
C GLN A 168 16.66 5.47 43.32
N ILE A 169 15.95 6.23 42.47
CA ILE A 169 15.19 5.65 41.34
C ILE A 169 16.13 4.97 40.36
N GLN A 170 17.28 5.57 40.01
CA GLN A 170 18.28 4.93 39.14
C GLN A 170 18.82 3.62 39.72
N ALA A 171 19.08 3.58 41.03
CA ALA A 171 19.52 2.35 41.70
C ALA A 171 18.46 1.25 41.63
N LYS A 172 17.17 1.60 41.82
CA LYS A 172 16.05 0.67 41.70
C LYS A 172 15.81 0.25 40.25
N ALA A 173 15.84 1.18 39.28
CA ALA A 173 15.70 0.86 37.86
C ALA A 173 16.81 -0.06 37.36
N GLY A 174 18.03 0.08 37.90
CA GLY A 174 19.16 -0.79 37.57
C GLY A 174 18.98 -2.27 37.96
N THR A 175 18.01 -2.62 38.81
CA THR A 175 17.66 -4.03 39.07
C THR A 175 16.64 -4.58 38.06
N PHE A 176 15.88 -3.71 37.38
CA PHE A 176 14.88 -4.11 36.38
C PHE A 176 15.44 -4.12 34.95
N LEU A 177 16.55 -3.41 34.70
CA LEU A 177 17.20 -3.29 33.39
C LEU A 177 18.38 -4.27 33.22
N LYS A 178 18.63 -5.15 34.19
CA LYS A 178 19.75 -6.13 34.19
C LYS A 178 19.29 -7.57 33.98
N ASP A 179 17.98 -7.80 33.94
CA ASP A 179 17.36 -9.03 33.46
C ASP A 179 16.97 -8.83 31.98
#